data_AF-A0A1H2UMT6-F1
#
_entry.id   AF-A0A1H2UMT6-F1
#
_cell.length_a   1.000
_cell.length_b   1.000
_cell.length_c   1.000
_cell.angle_alpha   90.00
_cell.angle_beta   90.00
_cell.angle_gamma   90.00
#
_symmetry.space_group_name_H-M   'P 1'
#
loop_
_entity.id
_entity.type
_entity.pdbx_description
1 polymer ?
#
loop_
_entity_poly.entity_id
_entity_poly.type
_entity_poly.pdbx_seq_one_letter_code
_entity_poly.pdbx_strand_id
1 'polypeptide(L)'
;MGELSEYRGKRDPERTPEPVPQTDEVVRGDNDVFVIQEHHARRLHWDIRLERDGVLASWAVPMGLPSEPGTMRLAVHTEDHPIEYATFSGEIPAGEYGAGKMLIWDHGRYETLHWNDHKVEVVFHGERARGKYLFLNRHDPESERDWLLQRVDPPEPGHTPLPPFIAPMLAKPGKLPSLAEDGDWAYEFDWSGRRMSAKVAGGRCTLFDDGGSDVTALFPELRSLGEQLGSAEVYLDGEVIVLENGKPSPGALDRRMGAARSQAKRLSQHVPALYLPYDVLHHDGRSCADLPYVERRRVLGDLDLNGPHCRIPDFFIGDGGAVAEASVKHGLAGIIAKRAASPYQAGKASADWLAIPGVRVRDVVIGGWRPGGGKRASSFASLLLGIPHGPSLRYVGNVGAGFSEDDLLQLTARLKRSERKSSPFHSVPPGQARDAHWVTPRLVGEVVFTGWTKAGCVRTPRWRGLRPGRKADEVTEDA
;
A
#
# COMPACT_ATOMS: atom_id res chain seq x y z
N MET A 1 -31.06 27.23 -35.65
CA MET A 1 -30.95 25.89 -35.05
C MET A 1 -29.47 25.57 -34.98
N GLY A 2 -28.68 26.26 -34.17
CA GLY A 2 -28.80 26.46 -32.73
C GLY A 2 -27.84 25.45 -32.12
N GLU A 3 -26.59 25.87 -31.85
CA GLU A 3 -25.43 25.01 -31.52
C GLU A 3 -25.69 24.05 -30.35
N LEU A 4 -26.73 24.29 -29.54
CA LEU A 4 -27.14 23.44 -28.41
C LEU A 4 -28.45 22.66 -28.64
N SER A 5 -28.97 22.60 -29.87
CA SER A 5 -30.24 21.92 -30.17
C SER A 5 -30.20 20.41 -29.91
N GLU A 6 -29.14 19.71 -30.36
CA GLU A 6 -28.92 18.29 -30.04
C GLU A 6 -28.75 18.09 -28.53
N TYR A 7 -28.03 18.99 -27.85
CA TYR A 7 -27.84 18.93 -26.40
C TYR A 7 -29.16 18.97 -25.64
N ARG A 8 -29.98 20.00 -25.86
CA ARG A 8 -31.26 20.17 -25.16
C ARG A 8 -32.25 19.07 -25.49
N GLY A 9 -32.26 18.56 -26.73
CA GLY A 9 -33.13 17.46 -27.13
C GLY A 9 -32.87 16.15 -26.39
N LYS A 10 -31.69 15.99 -25.77
CA LYS A 10 -31.31 14.79 -25.00
C LYS A 10 -31.56 14.92 -23.49
N ARG A 11 -31.95 16.10 -22.97
CA ARG A 11 -32.13 16.36 -21.54
C ARG A 11 -33.55 16.75 -21.20
N ASP A 12 -34.00 16.30 -20.03
CA ASP A 12 -35.23 16.79 -19.39
C ASP A 12 -34.84 17.65 -18.16
N PRO A 13 -35.03 18.98 -18.21
CA PRO A 13 -34.64 19.90 -17.13
C PRO A 13 -35.27 19.59 -15.77
N GLU A 14 -36.39 18.85 -15.72
CA GLU A 14 -37.03 18.45 -14.47
C GLU A 14 -36.40 17.20 -13.85
N ARG A 15 -35.60 16.45 -14.63
CA ARG A 15 -35.08 15.13 -14.27
C ARG A 15 -33.55 15.07 -14.21
N THR A 16 -32.85 16.03 -14.80
CA THR A 16 -31.40 16.13 -14.73
C THR A 16 -30.95 17.36 -13.94
N PRO A 17 -29.90 17.25 -13.09
CA PRO A 17 -29.27 18.41 -12.46
C PRO A 17 -28.32 19.18 -13.41
N GLU A 18 -28.17 18.71 -14.66
CA GLU A 18 -27.34 19.38 -15.66
C GLU A 18 -27.88 20.77 -16.04
N PRO A 19 -27.02 21.74 -16.38
CA PRO A 19 -27.45 23.05 -16.82
C PRO A 19 -28.11 22.98 -18.21
N VAL A 20 -29.39 23.32 -18.30
CA VAL A 20 -30.15 23.36 -19.56
C VAL A 20 -30.65 24.79 -19.83
N PRO A 21 -29.86 25.65 -20.50
CA PRO A 21 -30.29 27.01 -20.79
C PRO A 21 -31.52 27.02 -21.72
N GLN A 22 -32.50 27.87 -21.37
CA GLN A 22 -33.78 27.97 -22.08
C GLN A 22 -33.68 28.75 -23.40
N THR A 23 -32.62 29.55 -23.58
CA THR A 23 -32.39 30.41 -24.75
C THR A 23 -31.28 29.87 -25.65
N ASP A 24 -31.34 30.24 -26.93
CA ASP A 24 -30.23 30.07 -27.90
C ASP A 24 -29.14 31.15 -27.77
N GLU A 25 -29.30 32.10 -26.84
CA GLU A 25 -28.30 33.12 -26.60
C GLU A 25 -27.05 32.49 -25.99
N VAL A 26 -26.01 32.45 -26.80
CA VAL A 26 -24.71 31.92 -26.43
C VAL A 26 -23.87 33.03 -25.81
N VAL A 27 -23.46 32.87 -24.55
CA VAL A 27 -22.49 33.78 -23.93
C VAL A 27 -21.11 33.43 -24.46
N ARG A 28 -20.54 34.29 -25.30
CA ARG A 28 -19.18 34.13 -25.83
C ARG A 28 -18.17 34.63 -24.81
N GLY A 29 -17.28 33.75 -24.33
CA GLY A 29 -16.06 34.13 -23.63
C GLY A 29 -14.87 34.23 -24.60
N ASP A 30 -13.67 34.02 -24.06
CA ASP A 30 -12.40 34.25 -24.78
C ASP A 30 -11.96 33.05 -25.64
N ASN A 31 -12.79 31.99 -25.74
CA ASN A 31 -12.47 30.73 -26.44
C ASN A 31 -11.20 30.06 -25.91
N ASP A 32 -11.03 30.06 -24.59
CA ASP A 32 -9.80 29.59 -23.97
C ASP A 32 -10.01 28.89 -22.63
N VAL A 33 -11.23 28.62 -22.21
CA VAL A 33 -11.52 27.75 -21.07
C VAL A 33 -11.57 26.29 -21.50
N PHE A 34 -10.97 25.41 -20.71
CA PHE A 34 -11.24 23.97 -20.82
C PHE A 34 -11.72 23.42 -19.48
N VAL A 35 -12.52 22.36 -19.58
CA VAL A 35 -12.80 21.45 -18.46
C VAL A 35 -12.57 20.02 -18.91
N ILE A 36 -12.03 19.20 -18.02
CA ILE A 36 -11.98 17.75 -18.18
C ILE A 36 -12.79 17.14 -17.05
N GLN A 37 -13.83 16.38 -17.38
CA GLN A 37 -14.69 15.72 -16.41
C GLN A 37 -14.48 14.22 -16.43
N GLU A 38 -14.27 13.63 -15.25
CA GLU A 38 -14.30 12.18 -15.06
C GLU A 38 -15.76 11.71 -14.94
N HIS A 39 -16.19 10.84 -15.86
CA HIS A 39 -17.57 10.40 -15.97
C HIS A 39 -17.71 8.90 -15.70
N HIS A 40 -18.23 8.57 -14.53
CA HIS A 40 -18.59 7.20 -14.11
C HIS A 40 -19.96 6.81 -14.68
N ALA A 41 -20.08 6.79 -16.00
CA ALA A 41 -21.24 6.26 -16.70
C ALA A 41 -21.21 4.72 -16.74
N ARG A 42 -21.86 4.09 -17.73
CA ARG A 42 -21.75 2.63 -17.96
C ARG A 42 -20.30 2.16 -18.12
N ARG A 43 -19.42 3.05 -18.60
CA ARG A 43 -17.97 2.87 -18.68
C ARG A 43 -17.33 4.18 -18.26
N LEU A 44 -16.28 4.09 -17.44
CA LEU A 44 -15.47 5.23 -17.07
C LEU A 44 -14.79 5.84 -18.32
N HIS A 45 -14.88 7.15 -18.45
CA HIS A 45 -14.21 7.93 -19.49
C HIS A 45 -14.02 9.38 -19.02
N TRP A 46 -13.25 10.16 -19.79
CA TRP A 46 -13.02 11.57 -19.52
C TRP A 46 -13.61 12.42 -20.63
N ASP A 47 -14.52 13.31 -20.30
CA ASP A 47 -15.04 14.30 -21.24
C ASP A 47 -14.09 15.50 -21.26
N ILE A 48 -13.38 15.67 -22.37
CA ILE A 48 -12.57 16.87 -22.62
C ILE A 48 -13.45 17.87 -23.33
N ARG A 49 -13.57 19.06 -22.75
CA ARG A 49 -14.44 20.11 -23.26
C ARG A 49 -13.67 21.40 -23.41
N LEU A 50 -13.77 22.00 -24.59
CA LEU A 50 -13.06 23.22 -24.96
C LEU A 50 -14.09 24.29 -25.30
N GLU A 51 -14.01 25.44 -24.63
CA GLU A 51 -14.80 26.60 -24.99
C GLU A 51 -14.48 27.04 -26.42
N ARG A 52 -15.46 26.98 -27.30
CA ARG A 52 -15.34 27.42 -28.69
C ARG A 52 -16.63 28.03 -29.20
N ASP A 53 -16.51 29.26 -29.67
CA ASP A 53 -17.60 30.05 -30.28
C ASP A 53 -18.84 30.19 -29.38
N GLY A 54 -18.60 30.08 -28.06
CA GLY A 54 -19.59 30.19 -27.00
C GLY A 54 -20.28 28.87 -26.60
N VAL A 55 -19.86 27.74 -27.15
CA VAL A 55 -20.24 26.41 -26.63
C VAL A 55 -19.01 25.65 -26.13
N LEU A 56 -19.21 24.49 -25.55
CA LEU A 56 -18.15 23.56 -25.18
C LEU A 56 -18.08 22.43 -26.21
N ALA A 57 -17.13 22.52 -27.15
CA ALA A 57 -16.79 21.43 -28.05
C ALA A 57 -16.25 20.25 -27.24
N SER A 58 -16.84 19.07 -27.40
CA SER A 58 -16.75 17.99 -26.40
C SER A 58 -16.35 16.64 -26.97
N TRP A 59 -15.36 15.99 -26.34
CA TRP A 59 -14.90 14.64 -26.69
C TRP A 59 -14.89 13.72 -25.48
N ALA A 60 -15.52 12.56 -25.61
CA ALA A 60 -15.40 11.46 -24.67
C ALA A 60 -14.13 10.63 -24.94
N VAL A 61 -13.22 10.56 -23.96
CA VAL A 61 -11.91 9.89 -24.08
C VAL A 61 -11.82 8.75 -23.06
N PRO A 62 -12.06 7.48 -23.45
CA PRO A 62 -12.15 6.36 -22.51
C PRO A 62 -10.91 6.07 -21.66
N MET A 63 -9.74 6.55 -22.07
CA MET A 63 -8.46 6.31 -21.37
C MET A 63 -7.79 7.59 -20.89
N GLY A 64 -8.54 8.70 -20.88
CA GLY A 64 -8.02 10.01 -20.50
C GLY A 64 -6.97 10.54 -21.47
N LEU A 65 -6.36 11.66 -21.09
CA LEU A 65 -5.30 12.27 -21.87
C LEU A 65 -4.06 11.37 -21.87
N PRO A 66 -3.38 11.20 -23.01
CA PRO A 66 -2.09 10.53 -23.03
C PRO A 66 -1.04 11.37 -22.28
N SER A 67 -0.27 10.72 -21.41
CA SER A 67 0.83 11.33 -20.67
C SER A 67 2.09 11.48 -21.53
N GLU A 68 2.23 10.70 -22.61
CA GLU A 68 3.42 10.62 -23.45
C GLU A 68 3.13 10.76 -24.95
N PRO A 69 4.04 11.35 -25.74
CA PRO A 69 4.01 11.28 -27.18
C PRO A 69 3.99 9.85 -27.72
N GLY A 70 3.41 9.66 -28.91
CA GLY A 70 3.31 8.35 -29.56
C GLY A 70 2.19 7.45 -29.03
N THR A 71 1.54 7.81 -27.91
CA THR A 71 0.32 7.16 -27.44
C THR A 71 -0.91 7.79 -28.08
N MET A 72 -1.59 7.03 -28.93
CA MET A 72 -2.85 7.44 -29.56
C MET A 72 -4.04 6.97 -28.71
N ARG A 73 -4.97 7.87 -28.39
CA ARG A 73 -6.22 7.58 -27.68
C ARG A 73 -7.41 7.85 -28.60
N LEU A 74 -8.44 7.02 -28.53
CA LEU A 74 -9.73 7.35 -29.15
C LEU A 74 -10.36 8.51 -28.39
N ALA A 75 -10.85 9.51 -29.12
CA ALA A 75 -11.62 10.63 -28.62
C ALA A 75 -12.91 10.71 -29.44
N VAL A 76 -14.05 10.37 -28.83
CA VAL A 76 -15.33 10.35 -29.55
C VAL A 76 -15.98 11.72 -29.42
N HIS A 77 -16.18 12.42 -30.53
CA HIS A 77 -16.87 13.70 -30.53
C HIS A 77 -18.33 13.52 -30.12
N THR A 78 -18.73 14.22 -29.08
CA THR A 78 -20.10 14.23 -28.53
C THR A 78 -20.81 15.50 -28.95
N GLU A 79 -22.09 15.66 -28.61
CA GLU A 79 -22.76 16.95 -28.83
C GLU A 79 -22.07 18.09 -28.05
N ASP A 80 -22.18 19.32 -28.55
CA ASP A 80 -21.67 20.49 -27.84
C ASP A 80 -22.46 20.75 -26.56
N HIS A 81 -21.78 21.27 -25.54
CA HIS A 81 -22.39 21.54 -24.23
C HIS A 81 -22.47 23.04 -23.95
N PRO A 82 -23.42 23.50 -23.12
CA PRO A 82 -23.48 24.90 -22.71
C PRO A 82 -22.27 25.28 -21.85
N ILE A 83 -21.85 26.54 -21.88
CA ILE A 83 -20.67 27.02 -21.12
C ILE A 83 -20.82 26.79 -19.61
N GLU A 84 -22.03 26.88 -19.08
CA GLU A 84 -22.35 26.62 -17.69
C GLU A 84 -21.94 25.20 -17.25
N TYR A 85 -21.89 24.25 -18.21
CA TYR A 85 -21.45 22.88 -17.97
C TYR A 85 -19.97 22.79 -17.57
N ALA A 86 -19.16 23.82 -17.86
CA ALA A 86 -17.75 23.88 -17.50
C ALA A 86 -17.51 23.80 -15.98
N THR A 87 -18.52 24.17 -15.19
CA THR A 87 -18.46 24.14 -13.71
C THR A 87 -19.31 23.02 -13.11
N PHE A 88 -19.97 22.21 -13.95
CA PHE A 88 -20.86 21.16 -13.49
C PHE A 88 -20.08 19.99 -12.89
N SER A 89 -20.52 19.57 -11.71
CA SER A 89 -20.17 18.30 -11.07
C SER A 89 -21.41 17.79 -10.34
N GLY A 90 -21.71 16.50 -10.46
CA GLY A 90 -22.93 15.96 -9.86
C GLY A 90 -23.19 14.51 -10.27
N GLU A 91 -24.30 13.97 -9.81
CA GLU A 91 -24.79 12.65 -10.21
C GLU A 91 -25.98 12.83 -11.15
N ILE A 92 -25.84 12.36 -12.40
CA ILE A 92 -26.91 12.35 -13.38
C ILE A 92 -27.77 11.10 -13.13
N PRO A 93 -29.08 11.24 -12.84
CA PRO A 93 -29.92 10.14 -12.41
C PRO A 93 -29.98 8.96 -13.39
N ALA A 94 -30.15 7.74 -12.84
CA ALA A 94 -30.31 6.54 -13.65
C ALA A 94 -31.51 6.65 -14.59
N GLY A 95 -31.30 6.34 -15.88
CA GLY A 95 -32.33 6.43 -16.92
C GLY A 95 -32.28 7.72 -17.74
N GLU A 96 -31.55 8.74 -17.28
CA GLU A 96 -31.23 9.92 -18.08
C GLU A 96 -30.08 9.64 -19.07
N TYR A 97 -30.02 10.44 -20.13
CA TYR A 97 -28.87 10.44 -21.03
C TYR A 97 -27.62 10.88 -20.27
N GLY A 98 -26.51 10.16 -20.40
CA GLY A 98 -25.30 10.45 -19.62
C GLY A 98 -25.39 10.07 -18.13
N ALA A 99 -26.36 9.25 -17.73
CA ALA A 99 -26.48 8.78 -16.33
C ALA A 99 -25.15 8.28 -15.75
N GLY A 100 -24.83 8.73 -14.53
CA GLY A 100 -23.58 8.45 -13.86
C GLY A 100 -23.07 9.62 -13.04
N LYS A 101 -22.05 9.37 -12.22
CA LYS A 101 -21.37 10.39 -11.43
C LYS A 101 -20.35 11.14 -12.29
N MET A 102 -20.35 12.46 -12.21
CA MET A 102 -19.45 13.34 -12.96
C MET A 102 -18.67 14.25 -12.00
N LEU A 103 -17.35 14.23 -12.13
CA LEU A 103 -16.41 14.99 -11.31
C LEU A 103 -15.52 15.84 -12.20
N ILE A 104 -15.25 17.09 -11.82
CA ILE A 104 -14.23 17.89 -12.50
C ILE A 104 -12.87 17.29 -12.15
N TRP A 105 -12.20 16.73 -13.16
CA TRP A 105 -10.88 16.14 -13.03
C TRP A 105 -9.79 17.19 -13.13
N ASP A 106 -9.94 18.14 -14.05
CA ASP A 106 -9.10 19.32 -14.17
C ASP A 106 -9.88 20.44 -14.89
N HIS A 107 -9.46 21.67 -14.69
CA HIS A 107 -9.99 22.83 -15.39
C HIS A 107 -8.88 23.88 -15.53
N GLY A 108 -8.97 24.73 -16.53
CA GLY A 108 -7.98 25.76 -16.72
C GLY A 108 -8.15 26.50 -18.02
N ARG A 109 -7.04 27.06 -18.50
CA ARG A 109 -6.99 27.76 -19.77
C ARG A 109 -6.32 26.91 -20.84
N TYR A 110 -6.68 27.11 -22.10
CA TYR A 110 -6.02 26.49 -23.23
C TYR A 110 -5.69 27.52 -24.32
N GLU A 111 -4.57 27.34 -24.99
CA GLU A 111 -4.21 28.13 -26.18
C GLU A 111 -4.58 27.34 -27.43
N THR A 112 -5.27 27.99 -28.37
CA THR A 112 -5.52 27.40 -29.70
C THR A 112 -4.31 27.62 -30.60
N LEU A 113 -3.69 26.54 -31.07
CA LEU A 113 -2.63 26.61 -32.09
C LEU A 113 -3.17 26.35 -33.50
N HIS A 114 -4.15 25.46 -33.62
CA HIS A 114 -4.83 25.16 -34.88
C HIS A 114 -6.23 24.62 -34.59
N TRP A 115 -7.24 25.05 -35.35
CA TRP A 115 -8.61 24.56 -35.19
C TRP A 115 -9.33 24.51 -36.55
N ASN A 116 -9.68 23.31 -37.01
CA ASN A 116 -10.58 23.06 -38.12
C ASN A 116 -11.21 21.66 -38.01
N ASP A 117 -12.08 21.30 -38.96
CA ASP A 117 -12.82 20.02 -38.95
C ASP A 117 -11.94 18.76 -39.02
N HIS A 118 -10.69 18.91 -39.42
CA HIS A 118 -9.71 17.83 -39.55
C HIS A 118 -8.81 17.69 -38.33
N LYS A 119 -8.53 18.80 -37.65
CA LYS A 119 -7.47 18.90 -36.66
C LYS A 119 -7.78 20.00 -35.65
N VAL A 120 -7.66 19.66 -34.37
CA VAL A 120 -7.64 20.60 -33.25
C VAL A 120 -6.31 20.42 -32.51
N GLU A 121 -5.51 21.47 -32.42
CA GLU A 121 -4.23 21.49 -31.71
C GLU A 121 -4.24 22.60 -30.68
N VAL A 122 -4.02 22.20 -29.42
CA VAL A 122 -4.15 23.09 -28.26
C VAL A 122 -2.99 22.90 -27.29
N VAL A 123 -2.73 23.91 -26.46
CA VAL A 123 -1.86 23.80 -25.29
C VAL A 123 -2.72 23.94 -24.05
N PHE A 124 -2.70 22.94 -23.15
CA PHE A 124 -3.41 23.02 -21.87
C PHE A 124 -2.55 23.68 -20.79
N HIS A 125 -3.19 24.52 -19.98
CA HIS A 125 -2.64 25.19 -18.82
C HIS A 125 -3.53 24.91 -17.59
N GLY A 126 -3.61 23.63 -17.21
CA GLY A 126 -4.32 23.16 -16.02
C GLY A 126 -3.39 22.79 -14.85
N GLU A 127 -3.98 22.21 -13.81
CA GLU A 127 -3.21 21.62 -12.71
C GLU A 127 -2.62 20.26 -13.13
N ARG A 128 -3.40 19.45 -13.86
CA ARG A 128 -3.05 18.07 -14.28
C ARG A 128 -2.82 17.97 -15.79
N ALA A 129 -3.72 18.52 -16.60
CA ALA A 129 -3.59 18.62 -18.04
C ALA A 129 -2.68 19.80 -18.39
N ARG A 130 -1.46 19.48 -18.82
CA ARG A 130 -0.45 20.46 -19.24
C ARG A 130 0.26 20.02 -20.50
N GLY A 131 0.56 20.98 -21.36
CA GLY A 131 1.34 20.74 -22.58
C GLY A 131 0.48 20.64 -23.83
N LYS A 132 1.10 20.21 -24.92
CA LYS A 132 0.56 20.31 -26.27
C LYS A 132 -0.17 19.02 -26.67
N TYR A 133 -1.43 19.16 -27.08
CA TYR A 133 -2.29 18.05 -27.50
C TYR A 133 -2.86 18.26 -28.89
N LEU A 134 -3.04 17.14 -29.58
CA LEU A 134 -3.50 17.09 -30.96
C LEU A 134 -4.65 16.09 -31.09
N PHE A 135 -5.80 16.59 -31.50
CA PHE A 135 -6.97 15.84 -31.91
C PHE A 135 -6.99 15.78 -33.45
N LEU A 136 -7.09 14.58 -34.01
CA LEU A 136 -7.16 14.34 -35.45
C LEU A 136 -8.45 13.60 -35.78
N ASN A 137 -9.27 14.16 -36.66
CA ASN A 137 -10.47 13.49 -37.15
C ASN A 137 -10.06 12.30 -38.04
N ARG A 138 -10.64 11.12 -37.84
CA ARG A 138 -10.32 9.93 -38.65
C ARG A 138 -10.94 9.96 -40.04
N HIS A 139 -11.94 10.80 -40.28
CA HIS A 139 -12.75 10.83 -41.52
C HIS A 139 -13.26 9.43 -41.91
N ASP A 140 -13.67 8.65 -40.93
CA ASP A 140 -14.27 7.34 -41.16
C ASP A 140 -15.72 7.56 -41.63
N PRO A 141 -16.11 7.18 -42.87
CA PRO A 141 -17.48 7.34 -43.34
C PRO A 141 -18.51 6.55 -42.52
N GLU A 142 -18.07 5.52 -41.78
CA GLU A 142 -18.93 4.74 -40.88
C GLU A 142 -18.97 5.30 -39.46
N SER A 143 -18.05 6.21 -39.10
CA SER A 143 -17.90 6.79 -37.75
C SER A 143 -17.32 8.21 -37.79
N GLU A 144 -18.08 9.17 -38.34
CA GLU A 144 -17.65 10.57 -38.51
C GLU A 144 -17.30 11.29 -37.18
N ARG A 145 -17.67 10.69 -36.04
CA ARG A 145 -17.42 11.21 -34.69
C ARG A 145 -16.10 10.72 -34.08
N ASP A 146 -15.38 9.79 -34.71
CA ASP A 146 -14.16 9.24 -34.13
C ASP A 146 -12.94 10.13 -34.42
N TRP A 147 -12.37 10.68 -33.37
CA TRP A 147 -11.11 11.41 -33.39
C TRP A 147 -10.02 10.60 -32.68
N LEU A 148 -8.77 10.97 -32.95
CA LEU A 148 -7.59 10.46 -32.25
C LEU A 148 -6.92 11.60 -31.49
N LEU A 149 -6.69 11.39 -30.20
CA LEU A 149 -5.98 12.30 -29.31
C LEU A 149 -4.56 11.79 -29.07
N GLN A 150 -3.58 12.68 -29.18
CA GLN A 150 -2.19 12.44 -28.79
C GLN A 150 -1.59 13.65 -28.08
N ARG A 151 -0.60 13.39 -27.22
CA ARG A 151 0.32 14.41 -26.73
C ARG A 151 1.41 14.64 -27.79
N VAL A 152 1.78 15.89 -28.02
CA VAL A 152 2.76 16.27 -29.06
C VAL A 152 4.12 16.59 -28.46
N ASP A 153 4.15 17.28 -27.32
CA ASP A 153 5.38 17.65 -26.64
C ASP A 153 5.85 16.58 -25.65
N PRO A 154 7.16 16.52 -25.34
CA PRO A 154 7.65 15.62 -24.29
C PRO A 154 6.88 15.81 -22.97
N PRO A 155 6.78 14.75 -22.15
CA PRO A 155 6.24 14.88 -20.80
C PRO A 155 7.12 15.79 -19.94
N GLU A 156 6.58 16.23 -18.80
CA GLU A 156 7.35 17.07 -17.87
C GLU A 156 8.65 16.37 -17.41
N PRO A 157 9.72 17.14 -17.10
CA PRO A 157 10.95 16.57 -16.54
C PRO A 157 10.70 15.70 -15.30
N GLY A 158 11.30 14.51 -15.28
CA GLY A 158 11.10 13.53 -14.20
C GLY A 158 9.95 12.55 -14.43
N HIS A 159 9.18 12.72 -15.51
CA HIS A 159 8.22 11.70 -15.95
C HIS A 159 8.92 10.40 -16.37
N THR A 160 8.30 9.29 -16.01
CA THR A 160 8.71 7.91 -16.28
C THR A 160 7.47 7.13 -16.69
N PRO A 161 7.50 6.38 -17.80
CA PRO A 161 6.36 5.58 -18.23
C PRO A 161 5.96 4.56 -17.18
N LEU A 162 4.65 4.29 -17.07
CA LEU A 162 4.14 3.22 -16.21
C LEU A 162 4.69 1.86 -16.69
N PRO A 163 5.50 1.15 -15.89
CA PRO A 163 6.15 -0.07 -16.35
C PRO A 163 5.14 -1.19 -16.65
N PRO A 164 5.42 -2.07 -17.64
CA PRO A 164 4.52 -3.18 -17.95
C PRO A 164 4.42 -4.17 -16.79
N PHE A 165 5.55 -4.45 -16.13
CA PHE A 165 5.68 -5.30 -14.95
C PHE A 165 6.90 -4.88 -14.13
N ILE A 166 6.81 -4.98 -12.79
CA ILE A 166 7.92 -4.77 -11.86
C ILE A 166 8.07 -6.05 -11.05
N ALA A 167 9.23 -6.70 -11.16
CA ALA A 167 9.52 -7.93 -10.42
C ALA A 167 9.49 -7.65 -8.90
N PRO A 168 8.79 -8.46 -8.09
CA PRO A 168 8.64 -8.14 -6.68
C PRO A 168 9.95 -8.26 -5.88
N MET A 169 10.16 -7.35 -4.91
CA MET A 169 11.28 -7.39 -3.96
C MET A 169 11.05 -8.46 -2.88
N LEU A 170 12.01 -9.35 -2.64
CA LEU A 170 11.81 -10.50 -1.75
C LEU A 170 12.39 -10.23 -0.35
N ALA A 171 11.65 -10.69 0.66
CA ALA A 171 12.16 -10.73 2.03
C ALA A 171 13.12 -11.90 2.22
N LYS A 172 14.15 -11.70 3.04
CA LYS A 172 15.00 -12.79 3.56
C LYS A 172 14.43 -13.33 4.87
N PRO A 173 14.59 -14.62 5.18
CA PRO A 173 14.32 -15.11 6.52
C PRO A 173 15.16 -14.33 7.56
N GLY A 174 14.50 -13.79 8.58
CA GLY A 174 15.12 -12.88 9.53
C GLY A 174 14.74 -13.16 10.97
N LYS A 175 15.24 -12.28 11.85
CA LYS A 175 14.88 -12.25 13.27
C LYS A 175 14.38 -10.85 13.58
N LEU A 176 13.61 -10.74 14.64
CA LEU A 176 13.18 -9.44 15.13
C LEU A 176 14.40 -8.55 15.41
N PRO A 177 14.46 -7.33 14.86
CA PRO A 177 15.53 -6.36 15.14
C PRO A 177 15.72 -6.12 16.63
N SER A 178 16.95 -5.73 17.00
CA SER A 178 17.27 -5.39 18.39
C SER A 178 16.48 -4.15 18.83
N LEU A 179 16.31 -3.94 20.14
CA LEU A 179 15.64 -2.75 20.66
C LEU A 179 16.35 -1.45 20.23
N ALA A 180 17.67 -1.49 20.02
CA ALA A 180 18.45 -0.34 19.58
C ALA A 180 18.16 0.05 18.12
N GLU A 181 17.84 -0.93 17.28
CA GLU A 181 17.57 -0.73 15.85
C GLU A 181 16.07 -0.63 15.56
N ASP A 182 15.19 -0.92 16.52
CA ASP A 182 13.76 -1.13 16.29
C ASP A 182 13.08 0.04 15.55
N GLY A 183 13.46 1.28 15.89
CA GLY A 183 12.96 2.50 15.26
C GLY A 183 13.37 2.69 13.79
N ASP A 184 14.37 1.95 13.29
CA ASP A 184 14.80 1.97 11.90
C ASP A 184 13.96 1.05 10.99
N TRP A 185 13.00 0.31 11.58
CA TRP A 185 12.19 -0.68 10.90
C TRP A 185 10.70 -0.35 10.98
N ALA A 186 10.02 -0.66 9.88
CA ALA A 186 8.58 -0.74 9.78
C ALA A 186 8.14 -2.20 9.84
N TYR A 187 7.05 -2.47 10.55
CA TYR A 187 6.52 -3.82 10.73
C TYR A 187 5.10 -3.92 10.16
N GLU A 188 4.89 -4.95 9.35
CA GLU A 188 3.60 -5.33 8.77
C GLU A 188 3.25 -6.75 9.20
N PHE A 189 1.96 -7.09 9.28
CA PHE A 189 1.54 -8.47 9.47
C PHE A 189 1.77 -9.30 8.21
N ASP A 190 2.18 -10.55 8.38
CA ASP A 190 2.14 -11.56 7.32
C ASP A 190 0.74 -12.16 7.26
N TRP A 191 -0.05 -11.75 6.25
CA TRP A 191 -1.41 -12.24 6.05
C TRP A 191 -1.49 -13.58 5.32
N SER A 192 -0.33 -14.15 4.94
CA SER A 192 -0.23 -15.43 4.24
C SER A 192 -1.05 -15.49 2.95
N GLY A 193 -1.11 -14.38 2.22
CA GLY A 193 -1.78 -14.29 0.92
C GLY A 193 -0.93 -14.83 -0.23
N ARG A 194 -1.40 -14.57 -1.45
CA ARG A 194 -0.61 -14.73 -2.67
C ARG A 194 -0.19 -13.34 -3.11
N ARG A 195 1.12 -13.14 -3.25
CA ARG A 195 1.66 -11.87 -3.73
C ARG A 195 1.15 -11.58 -5.14
N MET A 196 0.61 -10.39 -5.34
CA MET A 196 0.13 -9.91 -6.63
C MET A 196 0.36 -8.42 -6.74
N SER A 197 0.81 -7.97 -7.91
CA SER A 197 0.88 -6.55 -8.21
C SER A 197 -0.36 -6.10 -8.98
N ALA A 198 -0.81 -4.87 -8.73
CA ALA A 198 -1.91 -4.25 -9.44
C ALA A 198 -1.38 -3.05 -10.23
N LYS A 199 -1.56 -3.08 -11.54
CA LYS A 199 -1.32 -1.94 -12.41
C LYS A 199 -2.66 -1.30 -12.75
N VAL A 200 -2.81 -0.02 -12.47
CA VAL A 200 -3.99 0.77 -12.83
C VAL A 200 -3.60 1.87 -13.80
N ALA A 201 -4.34 1.96 -14.90
CA ALA A 201 -4.22 3.05 -15.86
C ALA A 201 -5.55 3.24 -16.61
N GLY A 202 -6.01 4.49 -16.71
CA GLY A 202 -7.27 4.84 -17.39
C GLY A 202 -8.45 4.01 -16.88
N GLY A 203 -8.62 3.93 -15.56
CA GLY A 203 -9.74 3.22 -14.93
C GLY A 203 -9.65 1.70 -14.95
N ARG A 204 -8.58 1.12 -15.51
CA ARG A 204 -8.46 -0.33 -15.70
C ARG A 204 -7.40 -0.92 -14.78
N CYS A 205 -7.82 -1.84 -13.92
CA CYS A 205 -6.93 -2.65 -13.10
C CYS A 205 -6.51 -3.94 -13.83
N THR A 206 -5.21 -4.17 -13.91
CA THR A 206 -4.59 -5.43 -14.35
C THR A 206 -3.79 -6.02 -13.19
N LEU A 207 -4.04 -7.29 -12.88
CA LEU A 207 -3.35 -8.00 -11.80
C LEU A 207 -2.31 -8.95 -12.38
N PHE A 208 -1.13 -8.96 -11.76
CA PHE A 208 -0.05 -9.88 -12.10
C PHE A 208 0.29 -10.75 -10.89
N ASP A 209 0.57 -12.03 -11.12
CA ASP A 209 1.25 -12.86 -10.13
C ASP A 209 2.72 -12.47 -9.97
N ASP A 210 3.43 -13.14 -9.07
CA ASP A 210 4.85 -12.89 -8.79
C ASP A 210 5.78 -13.19 -9.99
N GLY A 211 5.33 -14.02 -10.94
CA GLY A 211 5.99 -14.32 -12.20
C GLY A 211 5.66 -13.35 -13.34
N GLY A 212 4.72 -12.43 -13.15
CA GLY A 212 4.28 -11.45 -14.15
C GLY A 212 3.18 -11.94 -15.08
N SER A 213 2.51 -13.05 -14.78
CA SER A 213 1.37 -13.54 -15.55
C SER A 213 0.11 -12.73 -15.20
N ASP A 214 -0.67 -12.35 -16.23
CA ASP A 214 -1.95 -11.68 -16.03
C ASP A 214 -2.99 -12.65 -15.45
N VAL A 215 -3.39 -12.37 -14.21
CA VAL A 215 -4.39 -13.14 -13.45
C VAL A 215 -5.70 -12.37 -13.25
N THR A 216 -5.88 -11.23 -13.93
CA THR A 216 -7.04 -10.32 -13.78
C THR A 216 -8.38 -11.03 -13.93
N ALA A 217 -8.46 -11.99 -14.84
CA ALA A 217 -9.70 -12.73 -15.12
C ALA A 217 -10.17 -13.62 -13.95
N LEU A 218 -9.29 -13.98 -13.02
CA LEU A 218 -9.63 -14.81 -11.85
C LEU A 218 -10.31 -14.00 -10.75
N PHE A 219 -10.07 -12.69 -10.70
CA PHE A 219 -10.52 -11.78 -9.63
C PHE A 219 -11.37 -10.62 -10.18
N PRO A 220 -12.54 -10.90 -10.79
CA PRO A 220 -13.39 -9.86 -11.37
C PRO A 220 -13.84 -8.79 -10.36
N GLU A 221 -13.93 -9.11 -9.08
CA GLU A 221 -14.28 -8.17 -8.00
C GLU A 221 -13.22 -7.08 -7.76
N LEU A 222 -11.95 -7.35 -8.11
CA LEU A 222 -10.84 -6.40 -7.96
C LEU A 222 -10.79 -5.35 -9.08
N ARG A 223 -11.66 -5.44 -10.10
CA ARG A 223 -11.80 -4.40 -11.12
C ARG A 223 -12.21 -3.04 -10.55
N SER A 224 -12.94 -3.06 -9.43
CA SER A 224 -13.34 -1.86 -8.68
C SER A 224 -12.16 -0.98 -8.27
N LEU A 225 -10.95 -1.54 -8.12
CA LEU A 225 -9.74 -0.76 -7.87
C LEU A 225 -9.44 0.24 -8.99
N GLY A 226 -9.71 -0.15 -10.24
CA GLY A 226 -9.54 0.75 -11.39
C GLY A 226 -10.54 1.91 -11.36
N GLU A 227 -11.79 1.64 -10.99
CA GLU A 227 -12.83 2.66 -10.87
C GLU A 227 -12.55 3.64 -9.71
N GLN A 228 -11.99 3.14 -8.60
CA GLN A 228 -11.62 3.97 -7.45
C GLN A 228 -10.45 4.90 -7.75
N LEU A 229 -9.47 4.45 -8.52
CA LEU A 229 -8.27 5.23 -8.88
C LEU A 229 -8.47 6.11 -10.12
N GLY A 230 -9.61 5.98 -10.81
CA GLY A 230 -9.96 6.86 -11.93
C GLY A 230 -8.87 6.88 -13.00
N SER A 231 -8.35 8.07 -13.30
CA SER A 231 -7.34 8.27 -14.34
C SER A 231 -5.92 7.95 -13.87
N ALA A 232 -5.71 7.77 -12.57
CA ALA A 232 -4.38 7.69 -12.00
C ALA A 232 -3.60 6.52 -12.61
N GLU A 233 -2.33 6.75 -12.88
CA GLU A 233 -1.40 5.72 -13.33
C GLU A 233 -0.64 5.21 -12.12
N VAL A 234 -0.97 4.01 -11.65
CA VAL A 234 -0.44 3.47 -10.40
C VAL A 234 0.08 2.05 -10.60
N TYR A 235 1.22 1.75 -9.98
CA TYR A 235 1.72 0.37 -9.82
C TYR A 235 1.82 0.03 -8.34
N LEU A 236 0.99 -0.90 -7.88
CA LEU A 236 0.91 -1.35 -6.49
C LEU A 236 1.56 -2.73 -6.33
N ASP A 237 2.27 -2.94 -5.22
CA ASP A 237 2.72 -4.25 -4.76
C ASP A 237 1.99 -4.61 -3.46
N GLY A 238 1.56 -5.86 -3.39
CA GLY A 238 0.61 -6.29 -2.37
C GLY A 238 0.38 -7.79 -2.39
N GLU A 239 -0.67 -8.20 -1.70
CA GLU A 239 -1.13 -9.58 -1.73
C GLU A 239 -2.64 -9.67 -1.84
N VAL A 240 -3.11 -10.75 -2.46
CA VAL A 240 -4.51 -11.13 -2.42
C VAL A 240 -4.70 -12.16 -1.32
N ILE A 241 -5.71 -11.93 -0.50
CA ILE A 241 -6.17 -12.88 0.53
C ILE A 241 -7.64 -13.27 0.29
N VAL A 242 -8.03 -14.37 0.90
CA VAL A 242 -9.42 -14.76 1.07
C VAL A 242 -9.66 -14.97 2.55
N LEU A 243 -10.79 -14.49 3.06
CA LEU A 243 -11.17 -14.67 4.45
C LEU A 243 -12.24 -15.76 4.59
N GLU A 244 -12.05 -16.69 5.53
CA GLU A 244 -13.08 -17.60 6.02
C GLU A 244 -13.25 -17.37 7.53
N ASN A 245 -14.48 -17.09 7.98
CA ASN A 245 -14.78 -16.76 9.38
C ASN A 245 -13.90 -15.61 9.94
N GLY A 246 -13.62 -14.61 9.11
CA GLY A 246 -12.80 -13.45 9.46
C GLY A 246 -11.29 -13.70 9.54
N LYS A 247 -10.79 -14.85 9.06
CA LYS A 247 -9.36 -15.19 9.05
C LYS A 247 -8.85 -15.53 7.65
N PRO A 248 -7.59 -15.20 7.31
CA PRO A 248 -6.98 -15.63 6.05
C PRO A 248 -7.08 -17.15 5.86
N SER A 249 -7.52 -17.58 4.69
CA SER A 249 -7.65 -18.98 4.30
C SER A 249 -6.87 -19.26 3.01
N PRO A 250 -5.62 -19.77 3.12
CA PRO A 250 -4.82 -20.17 1.97
C PRO A 250 -5.53 -21.21 1.10
N GLY A 251 -6.24 -22.16 1.70
CA GLY A 251 -6.98 -23.19 0.96
C GLY A 251 -8.15 -22.64 0.14
N ALA A 252 -8.85 -21.60 0.64
CA ALA A 252 -9.90 -20.93 -0.12
C ALA A 252 -9.31 -20.08 -1.27
N LEU A 253 -8.15 -19.44 -1.04
CA LEU A 253 -7.41 -18.73 -2.08
C LEU A 253 -6.88 -19.68 -3.16
N ASP A 254 -6.34 -20.85 -2.79
CA ASP A 254 -5.89 -21.87 -3.74
C ASP A 254 -7.03 -22.36 -4.63
N ARG A 255 -8.26 -22.46 -4.09
CA ARG A 255 -9.46 -22.75 -4.88
C ARG A 255 -9.77 -21.66 -5.90
N ARG A 256 -9.52 -20.38 -5.57
CA ARG A 256 -9.67 -19.26 -6.52
C ARG A 256 -8.62 -19.35 -7.63
N MET A 257 -7.36 -19.59 -7.26
CA MET A 257 -6.23 -19.70 -8.19
C MET A 257 -6.35 -20.87 -9.16
N GLY A 258 -6.84 -22.02 -8.69
CA GLY A 258 -7.03 -23.22 -9.52
C GLY A 258 -8.32 -23.24 -10.36
N ALA A 259 -9.15 -22.19 -10.29
CA ALA A 259 -10.44 -22.18 -10.98
C ALA A 259 -10.30 -21.85 -12.48
N ALA A 260 -11.20 -22.41 -13.29
CA ALA A 260 -11.34 -21.97 -14.67
C ALA A 260 -11.89 -20.53 -14.73
N ARG A 261 -11.48 -19.73 -15.72
CA ARG A 261 -11.95 -18.34 -15.90
C ARG A 261 -13.49 -18.22 -15.93
N SER A 262 -14.18 -19.21 -16.50
CA SER A 262 -15.65 -19.26 -16.54
C SER A 262 -16.31 -19.38 -15.16
N GLN A 263 -15.59 -19.86 -14.15
CA GLN A 263 -16.07 -20.03 -12.78
C GLN A 263 -15.78 -18.81 -11.90
N ALA A 264 -14.91 -17.90 -12.34
CA ALA A 264 -14.38 -16.79 -11.53
C ALA A 264 -15.48 -15.89 -10.97
N LYS A 265 -16.49 -15.53 -11.78
CA LYS A 265 -17.63 -14.68 -11.37
C LYS A 265 -18.52 -15.34 -10.32
N ARG A 266 -18.73 -16.65 -10.41
CA ARG A 266 -19.52 -17.39 -9.41
C ARG A 266 -18.75 -17.50 -8.10
N LEU A 267 -17.45 -17.78 -8.18
CA LEU A 267 -16.61 -17.91 -7.00
C LEU A 267 -16.41 -16.58 -6.27
N SER A 268 -16.29 -15.44 -6.97
CA SER A 268 -16.14 -14.14 -6.32
C SER A 268 -17.34 -13.78 -5.43
N GLN A 269 -18.53 -14.31 -5.71
CA GLN A 269 -19.74 -14.10 -4.90
C GLN A 269 -19.77 -14.94 -3.62
N HIS A 270 -19.05 -16.07 -3.59
CA HIS A 270 -19.09 -17.02 -2.46
C HIS A 270 -17.79 -17.03 -1.65
N VAL A 271 -16.68 -16.65 -2.29
CA VAL A 271 -15.32 -16.67 -1.77
C VAL A 271 -14.63 -15.39 -2.28
N PRO A 272 -15.07 -14.20 -1.81
CA PRO A 272 -14.55 -12.93 -2.30
C PRO A 272 -13.09 -12.75 -1.92
N ALA A 273 -12.29 -12.28 -2.88
CA ALA A 273 -10.91 -11.88 -2.64
C ALA A 273 -10.84 -10.45 -2.08
N LEU A 274 -9.81 -10.19 -1.28
CA LEU A 274 -9.42 -8.87 -0.81
C LEU A 274 -7.97 -8.61 -1.23
N TYR A 275 -7.73 -7.49 -1.89
CA TYR A 275 -6.38 -7.02 -2.19
C TYR A 275 -5.85 -6.14 -1.05
N LEU A 276 -4.64 -6.44 -0.59
CA LEU A 276 -3.92 -5.71 0.44
C LEU A 276 -2.65 -5.11 -0.17
N PRO A 277 -2.72 -3.92 -0.79
CA PRO A 277 -1.52 -3.22 -1.26
C PRO A 277 -0.70 -2.73 -0.08
N TYR A 278 0.57 -3.11 -0.02
CA TYR A 278 1.48 -2.64 1.03
C TYR A 278 2.58 -1.71 0.51
N ASP A 279 2.76 -1.59 -0.81
CA ASP A 279 3.74 -0.68 -1.43
C ASP A 279 3.18 -0.03 -2.72
N VAL A 280 3.73 1.12 -3.08
CA VAL A 280 3.47 1.82 -4.35
C VAL A 280 4.80 2.07 -5.05
N LEU A 281 4.90 1.60 -6.28
CA LEU A 281 6.15 1.58 -7.05
C LEU A 281 6.16 2.63 -8.17
N HIS A 282 4.98 3.10 -8.56
CA HIS A 282 4.78 4.15 -9.55
C HIS A 282 3.45 4.88 -9.30
N HIS A 283 3.44 6.19 -9.45
CA HIS A 283 2.25 7.04 -9.32
C HIS A 283 2.37 8.25 -10.26
N ASP A 284 1.42 8.40 -11.18
CA ASP A 284 1.24 9.53 -12.11
C ASP A 284 2.54 9.99 -12.77
N GLY A 285 3.14 9.07 -13.52
CA GLY A 285 4.37 9.34 -14.26
C GLY A 285 5.63 9.34 -13.39
N ARG A 286 5.57 9.04 -12.09
CA ARG A 286 6.75 9.07 -11.22
C ARG A 286 7.03 7.71 -10.61
N SER A 287 8.25 7.21 -10.84
CA SER A 287 8.77 6.08 -10.09
C SER A 287 8.86 6.41 -8.61
N CYS A 288 8.28 5.55 -7.78
CA CYS A 288 8.39 5.62 -6.32
C CYS A 288 9.50 4.70 -5.79
N ALA A 289 10.09 3.85 -6.63
CA ALA A 289 11.00 2.79 -6.19
C ALA A 289 12.24 3.29 -5.42
N ASP A 290 12.77 4.46 -5.78
CA ASP A 290 13.96 5.03 -5.11
C ASP A 290 13.62 5.78 -3.80
N LEU A 291 12.33 6.01 -3.52
CA LEU A 291 11.91 6.65 -2.27
C LEU A 291 12.12 5.71 -1.08
N PRO A 292 12.41 6.24 0.12
CA PRO A 292 12.33 5.50 1.37
C PRO A 292 10.97 4.78 1.52
N TYR A 293 10.96 3.58 2.10
CA TYR A 293 9.73 2.81 2.30
C TYR A 293 8.62 3.63 3.00
N VAL A 294 8.96 4.44 4.00
CA VAL A 294 7.97 5.28 4.70
C VAL A 294 7.33 6.34 3.80
N GLU A 295 8.08 6.89 2.85
CA GLU A 295 7.54 7.85 1.86
C GLU A 295 6.66 7.13 0.83
N ARG A 296 7.04 5.92 0.40
CA ARG A 296 6.15 5.09 -0.45
C ARG A 296 4.85 4.76 0.28
N ARG A 297 4.90 4.44 1.58
CA ARG A 297 3.70 4.22 2.41
C ARG A 297 2.83 5.47 2.52
N ARG A 298 3.44 6.66 2.58
CA ARG A 298 2.70 7.93 2.54
C ARG A 298 1.99 8.11 1.20
N VAL A 299 2.70 7.96 0.08
CA VAL A 299 2.11 8.04 -1.27
C VAL A 299 0.97 7.03 -1.43
N LEU A 300 1.14 5.80 -0.95
CA LEU A 300 0.09 4.78 -0.96
C LEU A 300 -1.12 5.18 -0.10
N GLY A 301 -0.89 5.77 1.07
CA GLY A 301 -1.96 6.27 1.95
C GLY A 301 -2.78 7.40 1.30
N ASP A 302 -2.13 8.28 0.55
CA ASP A 302 -2.78 9.39 -0.16
C ASP A 302 -3.70 8.91 -1.30
N LEU A 303 -3.60 7.64 -1.73
CA LEU A 303 -4.54 7.02 -2.68
C LEU A 303 -5.90 6.66 -2.08
N ASP A 304 -6.04 6.72 -0.75
CA ASP A 304 -7.30 6.46 0.00
C ASP A 304 -8.03 5.15 -0.42
N LEU A 305 -7.26 4.07 -0.58
CA LEU A 305 -7.79 2.77 -1.01
C LEU A 305 -8.51 2.04 0.14
N ASN A 306 -9.78 2.40 0.33
CA ASN A 306 -10.67 1.87 1.37
C ASN A 306 -11.95 1.21 0.84
N GLY A 307 -11.85 0.51 -0.30
CA GLY A 307 -12.97 -0.17 -0.95
C GLY A 307 -13.35 -1.52 -0.33
N PRO A 308 -14.48 -2.13 -0.74
CA PRO A 308 -14.94 -3.42 -0.22
C PRO A 308 -13.99 -4.60 -0.56
N HIS A 309 -13.17 -4.45 -1.60
CA HIS A 309 -12.25 -5.47 -2.07
C HIS A 309 -10.79 -5.01 -2.14
N CYS A 310 -10.48 -3.82 -1.62
CA CYS A 310 -9.11 -3.30 -1.53
C CYS A 310 -8.95 -2.54 -0.21
N ARG A 311 -7.93 -2.87 0.57
CA ARG A 311 -7.63 -2.17 1.82
C ARG A 311 -6.14 -2.09 2.06
N ILE A 312 -5.63 -0.90 2.32
CA ILE A 312 -4.25 -0.71 2.74
C ILE A 312 -4.10 -1.25 4.17
N PRO A 313 -3.25 -2.26 4.44
CA PRO A 313 -3.00 -2.74 5.78
C PRO A 313 -2.16 -1.73 6.57
N ASP A 314 -2.33 -1.70 7.89
CA ASP A 314 -1.52 -0.87 8.78
C ASP A 314 -0.05 -1.33 8.80
N PHE A 315 0.84 -0.38 9.11
CA PHE A 315 2.24 -0.63 9.38
C PHE A 315 2.67 0.17 10.62
N PHE A 316 3.69 -0.31 11.32
CA PHE A 316 4.14 0.27 12.57
C PHE A 316 5.64 0.55 12.52
N ILE A 317 6.06 1.79 12.77
CA ILE A 317 7.47 2.14 12.91
C ILE A 317 7.91 1.87 14.34
N GLY A 318 8.94 1.04 14.52
CA GLY A 318 9.30 0.55 15.85
C GLY A 318 8.24 -0.39 16.44
N ASP A 319 8.41 -0.68 17.73
CA ASP A 319 7.55 -1.58 18.50
C ASP A 319 7.36 -2.98 17.89
N GLY A 320 8.38 -3.49 17.18
CA GLY A 320 8.29 -4.76 16.47
C GLY A 320 7.91 -5.95 17.36
N GLY A 321 8.24 -5.87 18.65
CA GLY A 321 7.84 -6.86 19.64
C GLY A 321 6.34 -6.90 19.90
N ALA A 322 5.69 -5.74 20.01
CA ALA A 322 4.24 -5.66 20.18
C ALA A 322 3.51 -6.16 18.92
N VAL A 323 4.01 -5.83 17.73
CA VAL A 323 3.45 -6.32 16.47
C VAL A 323 3.61 -7.84 16.35
N ALA A 324 4.78 -8.40 16.71
CA ALA A 324 5.01 -9.84 16.73
C ALA A 324 4.07 -10.56 17.71
N GLU A 325 3.89 -10.02 18.91
CA GLU A 325 2.95 -10.56 19.90
C GLU A 325 1.50 -10.52 19.40
N ALA A 326 1.07 -9.41 18.80
CA ALA A 326 -0.24 -9.28 18.18
C ALA A 326 -0.43 -10.32 17.06
N SER A 327 0.57 -10.52 16.21
CA SER A 327 0.56 -11.54 15.15
C SER A 327 0.26 -12.93 15.73
N VAL A 328 0.98 -13.32 16.78
CA VAL A 328 0.79 -14.62 17.45
C VAL A 328 -0.59 -14.70 18.12
N LYS A 329 -1.05 -13.63 18.77
CA LYS A 329 -2.36 -13.57 19.42
C LYS A 329 -3.51 -13.76 18.43
N HIS A 330 -3.37 -13.22 17.22
CA HIS A 330 -4.36 -13.34 16.15
C HIS A 330 -4.20 -14.62 15.31
N GLY A 331 -3.17 -15.42 15.56
CA GLY A 331 -2.90 -16.67 14.84
C GLY A 331 -2.39 -16.46 13.41
N LEU A 332 -1.74 -15.32 13.15
CA LEU A 332 -1.08 -15.01 11.89
C LEU A 332 0.29 -15.71 11.81
N ALA A 333 0.81 -15.88 10.59
CA ALA A 333 2.06 -16.63 10.35
C ALA A 333 3.30 -15.92 10.93
N GLY A 334 3.28 -14.59 11.00
CA GLY A 334 4.39 -13.78 11.47
C GLY A 334 4.24 -12.33 11.05
N ILE A 335 5.38 -11.66 10.94
CA ILE A 335 5.47 -10.27 10.52
C ILE A 335 6.55 -10.10 9.45
N ILE A 336 6.43 -9.07 8.63
CA ILE A 336 7.47 -8.60 7.73
C ILE A 336 8.06 -7.31 8.30
N ALA A 337 9.36 -7.29 8.55
CA ALA A 337 10.07 -6.07 8.91
C ALA A 337 10.74 -5.48 7.67
N LYS A 338 10.48 -4.20 7.37
CA LYS A 338 11.05 -3.46 6.25
C LYS A 338 11.85 -2.28 6.78
N ARG A 339 13.10 -2.10 6.36
CA ARG A 339 13.92 -0.97 6.80
C ARG A 339 13.27 0.33 6.32
N ALA A 340 12.94 1.22 7.25
CA ALA A 340 12.11 2.41 7.00
C ALA A 340 12.69 3.32 5.90
N ALA A 341 14.02 3.43 5.87
CA ALA A 341 14.76 4.26 4.92
C ALA A 341 15.11 3.54 3.60
N SER A 342 14.72 2.27 3.41
CA SER A 342 15.18 1.47 2.25
C SER A 342 14.41 1.78 0.96
N PRO A 343 15.12 1.87 -0.20
CA PRO A 343 14.45 1.87 -1.50
C PRO A 343 13.91 0.49 -1.84
N TYR A 344 13.04 0.43 -2.84
CA TYR A 344 12.52 -0.81 -3.39
C TYR A 344 13.52 -1.43 -4.36
N GLN A 345 13.94 -2.67 -4.11
CA GLN A 345 14.91 -3.39 -4.92
C GLN A 345 14.22 -4.49 -5.73
N ALA A 346 13.65 -4.11 -6.88
CA ALA A 346 12.88 -5.00 -7.74
C ALA A 346 13.63 -6.32 -8.06
N GLY A 347 12.94 -7.44 -7.89
CA GLY A 347 13.45 -8.79 -8.15
C GLY A 347 14.57 -9.29 -7.21
N LYS A 348 14.97 -8.52 -6.19
CA LYS A 348 16.08 -8.90 -5.29
C LYS A 348 15.56 -9.37 -3.94
N ALA A 349 16.17 -10.44 -3.42
CA ALA A 349 16.09 -10.78 -2.01
C ALA A 349 17.03 -9.86 -1.21
N SER A 350 16.47 -9.01 -0.35
CA SER A 350 17.23 -8.01 0.41
C SER A 350 17.26 -8.30 1.91
N ALA A 351 18.31 -7.84 2.58
CA ALA A 351 18.34 -7.80 4.05
C ALA A 351 17.51 -6.64 4.62
N ASP A 352 17.06 -5.72 3.78
CA ASP A 352 16.16 -4.63 4.19
C ASP A 352 14.73 -5.10 4.40
N TRP A 353 14.37 -6.28 3.91
CA TRP A 353 13.07 -6.93 4.14
C TRP A 353 13.30 -8.26 4.83
N LEU A 354 12.75 -8.43 6.03
CA LEU A 354 12.93 -9.62 6.86
C LEU A 354 11.58 -10.28 7.11
N ALA A 355 11.44 -11.54 6.71
CA ALA A 355 10.32 -12.37 7.10
C ALA A 355 10.61 -12.98 8.48
N ILE A 356 9.80 -12.63 9.48
CA ILE A 356 9.96 -13.04 10.87
C ILE A 356 8.77 -13.93 11.23
N PRO A 357 8.98 -15.23 11.48
CA PRO A 357 7.87 -16.12 11.85
C PRO A 357 7.28 -15.70 13.20
N GLY A 358 6.08 -16.19 13.53
CA GLY A 358 5.42 -15.93 14.80
C GLY A 358 6.32 -16.18 16.02
N VAL A 359 6.82 -15.11 16.61
CA VAL A 359 7.66 -15.11 17.82
C VAL A 359 6.95 -14.37 18.94
N ARG A 360 7.27 -14.76 20.17
CA ARG A 360 6.79 -14.09 21.38
C ARG A 360 7.91 -13.23 21.93
N VAL A 361 7.54 -12.09 22.50
CA VAL A 361 8.46 -11.20 23.19
C VAL A 361 8.08 -11.16 24.67
N ARG A 362 9.03 -10.85 25.55
CA ARG A 362 8.77 -10.67 26.97
C ARG A 362 9.90 -9.92 27.68
N ASP A 363 9.51 -9.01 28.56
CA ASP A 363 10.39 -8.42 29.56
C ASP A 363 10.77 -9.45 30.63
N VAL A 364 12.05 -9.49 31.00
CA VAL A 364 12.63 -10.42 31.96
C VAL A 364 13.62 -9.69 32.86
N VAL A 365 13.68 -10.12 34.12
CA VAL A 365 14.65 -9.61 35.10
C VAL A 365 15.87 -10.53 35.12
N ILE A 366 17.06 -9.94 35.08
CA ILE A 366 18.31 -10.68 35.20
C ILE A 366 18.59 -10.96 36.68
N GLY A 367 18.57 -12.24 37.07
CA GLY A 367 18.87 -12.66 38.45
C GLY A 367 20.24 -13.32 38.62
N GLY A 368 20.92 -13.67 37.52
CA GLY A 368 22.27 -14.21 37.56
C GLY A 368 22.88 -14.37 36.18
N TRP A 369 24.13 -14.81 36.12
CA TRP A 369 24.84 -15.11 34.89
C TRP A 369 25.78 -16.30 35.06
N ARG A 370 26.12 -16.97 33.95
CA ARG A 370 27.12 -18.04 33.92
C ARG A 370 28.36 -17.59 33.14
N PRO A 371 29.57 -17.92 33.59
CA PRO A 371 30.79 -17.47 32.94
C PRO A 371 30.95 -18.06 31.53
N GLY A 372 31.51 -17.25 30.64
CA GLY A 372 31.86 -17.65 29.28
C GLY A 372 33.11 -18.52 29.23
N GLY A 373 33.22 -19.33 28.18
CA GLY A 373 34.43 -20.05 27.81
C GLY A 373 35.02 -19.54 26.50
N GLY A 374 36.29 -19.88 26.23
CA GLY A 374 36.96 -19.56 24.97
C GLY A 374 36.91 -18.07 24.63
N LYS A 375 36.34 -17.71 23.47
CA LYS A 375 36.21 -16.32 23.01
C LYS A 375 35.36 -15.42 23.94
N ARG A 376 34.54 -16.01 24.82
CA ARG A 376 33.74 -15.29 25.83
C ARG A 376 34.33 -15.38 27.24
N ALA A 377 35.59 -15.78 27.42
CA ALA A 377 36.19 -15.96 28.75
C ALA A 377 36.16 -14.71 29.65
N SER A 378 36.18 -13.52 29.05
CA SER A 378 36.07 -12.23 29.78
C SER A 378 34.64 -11.77 30.03
N SER A 379 33.62 -12.47 29.51
CA SER A 379 32.20 -12.14 29.58
C SER A 379 31.35 -13.31 30.08
N PHE A 380 30.03 -13.16 30.10
CA PHE A 380 29.10 -14.25 30.40
C PHE A 380 28.85 -15.16 29.18
N ALA A 381 28.57 -16.44 29.43
CA ALA A 381 28.00 -17.39 28.46
C ALA A 381 26.50 -17.16 28.30
N SER A 382 25.80 -17.03 29.43
CA SER A 382 24.35 -16.87 29.48
C SER A 382 23.89 -16.09 30.70
N LEU A 383 22.71 -15.50 30.60
CA LEU A 383 21.98 -14.86 31.70
C LEU A 383 20.91 -15.81 32.22
N LEU A 384 20.74 -15.84 33.54
CA LEU A 384 19.60 -16.48 34.22
C LEU A 384 18.48 -15.46 34.33
N LEU A 385 17.32 -15.80 33.78
CA LEU A 385 16.17 -14.92 33.64
C LEU A 385 15.08 -15.28 34.64
N GLY A 386 14.40 -14.26 35.15
CA GLY A 386 13.24 -14.44 36.01
C GLY A 386 12.14 -13.43 35.80
N ILE A 387 10.95 -13.79 36.28
CA ILE A 387 9.79 -12.91 36.42
C ILE A 387 9.57 -12.68 37.93
N PRO A 388 9.29 -11.45 38.38
CA PRO A 388 8.96 -11.17 39.76
C PRO A 388 7.85 -12.09 40.30
N HIS A 389 8.06 -12.63 41.49
CA HIS A 389 7.12 -13.46 42.22
C HIS A 389 7.30 -13.25 43.73
N GLY A 390 6.48 -12.35 44.29
CA GLY A 390 6.63 -11.88 45.66
C GLY A 390 8.00 -11.22 45.88
N PRO A 391 8.75 -11.60 46.94
CA PRO A 391 10.09 -11.03 47.20
C PRO A 391 11.21 -11.65 46.36
N SER A 392 10.89 -12.59 45.47
CA SER A 392 11.86 -13.40 44.72
C SER A 392 11.57 -13.39 43.23
N LEU A 393 12.46 -13.97 42.42
CA LEU A 393 12.21 -14.23 41.01
C LEU A 393 11.77 -15.69 40.78
N ARG A 394 10.73 -15.88 39.97
CA ARG A 394 10.46 -17.19 39.36
C ARG A 394 11.39 -17.36 38.16
N TYR A 395 12.20 -18.41 38.17
CA TYR A 395 13.12 -18.71 37.08
C TYR A 395 12.35 -19.08 35.80
N VAL A 396 12.70 -18.45 34.67
CA VAL A 396 12.05 -18.69 33.37
C VAL A 396 13.01 -19.20 32.29
N GLY A 397 14.24 -19.53 32.64
CA GLY A 397 15.22 -20.08 31.71
C GLY A 397 16.49 -19.24 31.61
N ASN A 398 17.35 -19.67 30.68
CA ASN A 398 18.62 -19.00 30.38
C ASN A 398 18.63 -18.48 28.96
N VAL A 399 19.30 -17.35 28.74
CA VAL A 399 19.55 -16.81 27.40
C VAL A 399 21.05 -16.65 27.16
N GLY A 400 21.57 -17.26 26.09
CA GLY A 400 22.99 -17.24 25.72
C GLY A 400 23.29 -16.69 24.31
N ALA A 401 22.24 -16.31 23.58
CA ALA A 401 22.32 -15.83 22.19
C ALA A 401 21.55 -14.51 22.04
N GLY A 402 21.86 -13.76 20.98
CA GLY A 402 21.22 -12.48 20.67
C GLY A 402 21.98 -11.23 21.15
N PHE A 403 23.12 -11.42 21.81
CA PHE A 403 23.97 -10.32 22.27
C PHE A 403 24.89 -9.81 21.16
N SER A 404 24.93 -8.50 20.98
CA SER A 404 26.00 -7.78 20.30
C SER A 404 27.30 -7.77 21.13
N GLU A 405 28.41 -7.33 20.53
CA GLU A 405 29.66 -7.15 21.29
C GLU A 405 29.52 -6.07 22.37
N ASP A 406 28.80 -4.98 22.06
CA ASP A 406 28.50 -3.93 23.02
C ASP A 406 27.61 -4.42 24.17
N ASP A 407 26.57 -5.24 23.88
CA ASP A 407 25.77 -5.89 24.91
C ASP A 407 26.64 -6.69 25.88
N LEU A 408 27.53 -7.55 25.35
CA LEU A 408 28.40 -8.40 26.16
C LEU A 408 29.29 -7.55 27.08
N LEU A 409 29.87 -6.47 26.56
CA LEU A 409 30.75 -5.58 27.30
C LEU A 409 29.98 -4.82 28.39
N GLN A 410 28.88 -4.15 28.03
CA GLN A 410 28.10 -3.35 28.95
C GLN A 410 27.42 -4.18 30.03
N LEU A 411 26.78 -5.29 29.66
CA LEU A 411 26.11 -6.18 30.62
C LEU A 411 27.12 -6.80 31.57
N THR A 412 28.26 -7.31 31.09
CA THR A 412 29.28 -7.89 31.97
C THR A 412 29.74 -6.88 33.04
N ALA A 413 29.99 -5.63 32.64
CA ALA A 413 30.41 -4.58 33.57
C ALA A 413 29.34 -4.24 34.61
N ARG A 414 28.06 -4.22 34.22
CA ARG A 414 26.94 -3.97 35.15
C ARG A 414 26.70 -5.16 36.08
N LEU A 415 26.75 -6.38 35.56
CA LEU A 415 26.53 -7.62 36.30
C LEU A 415 27.56 -7.78 37.42
N LYS A 416 28.86 -7.62 37.11
CA LYS A 416 29.95 -7.70 38.11
C LYS A 416 29.79 -6.70 39.25
N ARG A 417 29.30 -5.49 38.98
CA ARG A 417 29.03 -4.47 40.01
C ARG A 417 27.82 -4.78 40.88
N SER A 418 26.93 -5.65 40.43
CA SER A 418 25.66 -5.98 41.08
C SER A 418 25.67 -7.36 41.76
N GLU A 419 26.82 -8.02 41.82
CA GLU A 419 26.96 -9.36 42.38
C GLU A 419 26.51 -9.44 43.85
N ARG A 420 25.91 -10.58 44.19
CA ARG A 420 25.47 -10.90 45.55
C ARG A 420 25.76 -12.37 45.88
N LYS A 421 25.79 -12.70 47.17
CA LYS A 421 26.11 -14.05 47.65
C LYS A 421 24.98 -15.06 47.45
N SER A 422 23.73 -14.63 47.54
CA SER A 422 22.55 -15.51 47.52
C SER A 422 21.75 -15.36 46.22
N SER A 423 21.14 -16.46 45.76
CA SER A 423 20.21 -16.45 44.64
C SER A 423 19.03 -15.48 44.89
N PRO A 424 18.63 -14.65 43.90
CA PRO A 424 17.39 -13.89 43.97
C PRO A 424 16.16 -14.72 43.52
N PHE A 425 16.37 -15.95 43.03
CA PHE A 425 15.30 -16.81 42.55
C PHE A 425 14.70 -17.65 43.68
N HIS A 426 13.40 -17.92 43.61
CA HIS A 426 12.72 -18.88 44.49
C HIS A 426 13.31 -20.28 44.35
N SER A 427 13.50 -20.74 43.10
CA SER A 427 14.16 -21.99 42.79
C SER A 427 14.82 -21.93 41.40
N VAL A 428 15.96 -22.60 41.25
CA VAL A 428 16.70 -22.74 39.98
C VAL A 428 17.10 -24.21 39.85
N PRO A 429 17.00 -24.83 38.65
CA PRO A 429 17.48 -26.18 38.44
C PRO A 429 18.96 -26.32 38.86
N PRO A 430 19.36 -27.37 39.61
CA PRO A 430 20.72 -27.48 40.16
C PRO A 430 21.83 -27.36 39.10
N GLY A 431 21.62 -27.93 37.91
CA GLY A 431 22.56 -27.83 36.79
C GLY A 431 22.75 -26.42 36.22
N GLN A 432 21.77 -25.52 36.42
CA GLN A 432 21.87 -24.12 36.01
C GLN A 432 22.39 -23.22 37.13
N ALA A 433 22.17 -23.60 38.39
CA ALA A 433 22.74 -22.92 39.56
C ALA A 433 24.24 -23.18 39.73
N ARG A 434 24.72 -24.33 39.22
CA ARG A 434 26.15 -24.67 39.22
C ARG A 434 26.96 -23.62 38.45
N ASP A 435 27.92 -23.02 39.14
CA ASP A 435 28.81 -21.96 38.65
C ASP A 435 28.10 -20.65 38.23
N ALA A 436 26.85 -20.46 38.69
CA ALA A 436 26.13 -19.21 38.46
C ALA A 436 26.60 -18.12 39.44
N HIS A 437 26.79 -16.92 38.91
CA HIS A 437 27.03 -15.70 39.67
C HIS A 437 25.70 -14.97 39.85
N TRP A 438 25.28 -14.79 41.10
CA TRP A 438 24.00 -14.14 41.42
C TRP A 438 24.13 -12.63 41.40
N VAL A 439 23.10 -11.95 40.92
CA VAL A 439 23.07 -10.48 40.88
C VAL A 439 21.84 -9.93 41.58
N THR A 440 21.92 -8.67 41.98
CA THR A 440 20.76 -7.93 42.49
C THR A 440 19.77 -7.73 41.34
N PRO A 441 18.50 -8.19 41.46
CA PRO A 441 17.57 -8.30 40.33
C PRO A 441 16.94 -6.94 39.97
N ARG A 442 17.74 -6.04 39.40
CA ARG A 442 17.33 -4.68 38.99
C ARG A 442 17.36 -4.46 37.48
N LEU A 443 18.14 -5.26 36.77
CA LEU A 443 18.29 -5.11 35.33
C LEU A 443 17.14 -5.82 34.63
N VAL A 444 16.35 -5.05 33.89
CA VAL A 444 15.30 -5.56 33.01
C VAL A 444 15.82 -5.51 31.58
N GLY A 445 15.57 -6.57 30.83
CA GLY A 445 15.66 -6.53 29.39
C GLY A 445 14.64 -7.46 28.76
N GLU A 446 14.74 -7.63 27.46
CA GLU A 446 13.71 -8.26 26.67
C GLU A 446 14.27 -9.47 25.92
N VAL A 447 13.45 -10.53 25.85
CA VAL A 447 13.79 -11.74 25.11
C VAL A 447 12.72 -12.09 24.09
N VAL A 448 13.18 -12.61 22.96
CA VAL A 448 12.35 -13.19 21.91
C VAL A 448 12.44 -14.70 21.98
N PHE A 449 11.32 -15.41 21.88
CA PHE A 449 11.25 -16.86 22.06
C PHE A 449 10.08 -17.49 21.27
N THR A 450 10.10 -18.82 21.11
CA THR A 450 9.15 -19.54 20.24
C THR A 450 7.97 -20.17 20.99
N GLY A 451 8.06 -20.25 22.32
CA GLY A 451 6.99 -20.80 23.16
C GLY A 451 7.48 -21.19 24.55
N TRP A 452 6.61 -21.84 25.32
CA TRP A 452 6.89 -22.23 26.70
C TRP A 452 7.14 -23.74 26.84
N THR A 453 8.02 -24.13 27.74
CA THR A 453 8.13 -25.53 28.20
C THR A 453 7.03 -25.83 29.20
N LYS A 454 6.75 -27.12 29.46
CA LYS A 454 5.82 -27.53 30.52
C LYS A 454 6.24 -27.04 31.91
N ALA A 455 7.53 -26.77 32.10
CA ALA A 455 8.10 -26.23 33.33
C ALA A 455 8.07 -24.69 33.39
N GLY A 456 7.36 -24.02 32.48
CA GLY A 456 7.22 -22.56 32.48
C GLY A 456 8.50 -21.81 32.09
N CYS A 457 9.41 -22.44 31.34
CA CYS A 457 10.61 -21.79 30.81
C CYS A 457 10.43 -21.40 29.34
N VAL A 458 11.06 -20.31 28.90
CA VAL A 458 11.07 -19.89 27.50
C VAL A 458 11.88 -20.85 26.62
N ARG A 459 11.34 -21.21 25.45
CA ARG A 459 12.01 -22.06 24.45
C ARG A 459 12.84 -21.23 23.48
N THR A 460 14.08 -21.67 23.26
CA THR A 460 15.03 -21.03 22.32
C THR A 460 15.10 -19.51 22.47
N PRO A 461 15.28 -18.95 23.68
CA PRO A 461 15.27 -17.51 23.88
C PRO A 461 16.50 -16.85 23.23
N ARG A 462 16.29 -15.64 22.72
CA ARG A 462 17.36 -14.74 22.27
C ARG A 462 17.16 -13.37 22.92
N TRP A 463 18.26 -12.77 23.32
CA TRP A 463 18.28 -11.41 23.85
C TRP A 463 17.91 -10.42 22.75
N ARG A 464 17.03 -9.46 23.06
CA ARG A 464 16.66 -8.35 22.16
C ARG A 464 17.22 -7.00 22.62
N GLY A 465 17.51 -6.85 23.91
CA GLY A 465 18.15 -5.67 24.46
C GLY A 465 17.80 -5.43 25.93
N LEU A 466 18.50 -4.48 26.55
CA LEU A 466 18.07 -3.91 27.83
C LEU A 466 16.82 -3.04 27.63
N ARG A 467 16.02 -2.88 28.69
CA ARG A 467 14.84 -1.99 28.74
C ARG A 467 15.11 -0.84 29.71
N PRO A 468 15.86 0.21 29.31
CA PRO A 468 16.18 1.32 30.20
C PRO A 468 14.91 1.98 30.75
N GLY A 469 14.91 2.29 32.04
CA GLY A 469 13.75 2.92 32.69
C GLY A 469 12.67 1.95 33.17
N ARG A 470 12.59 0.72 32.63
CA ARG A 470 11.68 -0.31 33.13
C ARG A 470 12.18 -0.84 34.47
N LYS A 471 11.31 -0.84 35.49
CA LYS A 471 11.67 -1.36 36.81
C LYS A 471 11.37 -2.85 36.90
N ALA A 472 12.14 -3.55 37.74
CA ALA A 472 12.00 -4.99 37.89
C ALA A 472 10.63 -5.39 38.43
N ASP A 473 10.03 -4.61 39.32
CA ASP A 473 8.70 -4.83 39.90
C ASP A 473 7.53 -4.57 38.92
N GLU A 474 7.80 -3.90 37.80
CA GLU A 474 6.83 -3.68 36.72
C GLU A 474 6.77 -4.86 35.72
N VAL A 475 7.66 -5.85 35.84
CA VAL A 475 7.65 -7.04 34.96
C VAL A 475 6.60 -8.03 35.46
N THR A 476 5.61 -8.34 34.63
CA THR A 476 4.47 -9.20 34.98
C THR A 476 4.49 -10.54 34.25
N GLU A 477 3.74 -11.50 34.78
CA GLU A 477 3.53 -12.81 34.14
C GLU A 477 2.53 -12.74 32.97
N ASP A 478 1.60 -11.78 33.03
CA ASP A 478 0.58 -11.55 32.01
C ASP A 478 1.02 -10.45 31.02
N ALA A 479 1.19 -10.88 29.77
CA ALA A 479 1.15 -10.13 28.51
C ALA A 479 1.03 -11.13 27.36
#